data_AF-E4YYK2-F1
#
_entry.id   AF-E4YYK2-F1
#
_cell.length_a   1.000
_cell.length_b   1.000
_cell.length_c   1.000
_cell.angle_alpha   90.00
_cell.angle_beta   90.00
_cell.angle_gamma   90.00
#
_symmetry.space_group_name_H-M   'P 1'
#
loop_
_entity.id
_entity.type
_entity.pdbx_description
1 polymer ?
#
loop_
_entity_poly.entity_id
_entity_poly.type
_entity_poly.pdbx_seq_one_letter_code
_entity_poly.pdbx_strand_id
1 'polypeptide(L)'
;MKVFAFTALAVMAQEEDRKVPPRTPGQRIEQLKRHVGRLMVDHFDGCAKRATWEDKLTKILSRAEAAFNRDCGFFDPNVANGGPSPSRRRRQADDDEVRYSETDAIASINGITGGIRKFADRYISECGGQKANKHIVNKANKWRSKLTDKFNNGC
;
A
#
# COMPACT_ATOMS: atom_id res chain seq x y z
N MET A 1 -9.96 44.30 -48.58
CA MET A 1 -10.49 42.93 -48.38
C MET A 1 -10.50 42.61 -46.89
N LYS A 2 -11.44 41.77 -46.47
CA LYS A 2 -11.96 41.59 -45.11
C LYS A 2 -10.92 41.08 -44.10
N VAL A 3 -10.84 41.77 -42.96
CA VAL A 3 -10.20 41.29 -41.72
C VAL A 3 -11.09 40.22 -41.09
N PHE A 4 -10.54 39.03 -40.85
CA PHE A 4 -11.21 37.97 -40.10
C PHE A 4 -10.71 38.00 -38.65
N ALA A 5 -11.55 38.51 -37.76
CA ALA A 5 -11.37 38.39 -36.32
C ALA A 5 -11.83 36.99 -35.90
N PHE A 6 -10.88 36.12 -35.55
CA PHE A 6 -11.19 34.84 -34.92
C PHE A 6 -11.33 35.07 -33.41
N THR A 7 -12.57 35.19 -32.95
CA THR A 7 -12.89 35.17 -31.52
C THR A 7 -12.65 33.77 -30.98
N ALA A 8 -11.60 33.61 -30.17
CA ALA A 8 -11.34 32.39 -29.43
C ALA A 8 -12.40 32.22 -28.33
N LEU A 9 -13.30 31.26 -28.51
CA LEU A 9 -14.16 30.75 -27.43
C LEU A 9 -13.28 29.88 -26.53
N ALA A 10 -12.86 30.45 -25.40
CA ALA A 10 -12.27 29.68 -24.30
C ALA A 10 -13.37 28.79 -23.70
N VAL A 11 -13.34 27.49 -24.00
CA VAL A 11 -14.10 26.48 -23.26
C VAL A 11 -13.48 26.39 -21.87
N MET A 12 -14.17 26.90 -20.86
CA MET A 12 -13.82 26.64 -19.46
C MET A 12 -14.17 25.18 -19.17
N ALA A 13 -13.16 24.29 -19.21
CA ALA A 13 -13.31 22.96 -18.65
C ALA A 13 -13.57 23.11 -17.15
N GLN A 14 -14.73 22.66 -16.67
CA GLN A 14 -14.97 22.53 -15.25
C GLN A 14 -13.99 21.48 -14.71
N GLU A 15 -13.08 21.92 -13.85
CA GLU A 15 -12.24 21.06 -13.04
C GLU A 15 -13.14 20.45 -11.94
N GLU A 16 -13.92 19.44 -12.30
CA GLU A 16 -14.20 18.40 -11.33
C GLU A 16 -12.84 17.77 -11.02
N ASP A 17 -12.34 18.03 -9.80
CA ASP A 17 -11.25 17.30 -9.18
C ASP A 17 -11.30 15.85 -9.69
N ARG A 18 -10.37 15.46 -10.57
CA ARG A 18 -10.20 14.06 -11.00
C ARG A 18 -9.64 13.30 -9.81
N LYS A 19 -10.42 13.19 -8.75
CA LYS A 19 -10.10 12.44 -7.55
C LYS A 19 -10.20 10.99 -7.96
N VAL A 20 -9.05 10.44 -8.35
CA VAL A 20 -8.89 9.01 -8.60
C VAL A 20 -9.63 8.30 -7.46
N PRO A 21 -10.65 7.47 -7.77
CA PRO A 21 -11.45 6.82 -6.75
C PRO A 21 -10.51 6.15 -5.73
N PRO A 22 -10.79 6.29 -4.42
CA PRO A 22 -9.92 5.75 -3.40
C PRO A 22 -9.70 4.26 -3.67
N ARG A 23 -8.43 3.86 -3.86
CA ARG A 23 -8.08 2.46 -4.19
C ARG A 23 -8.74 1.51 -3.20
N THR A 24 -9.41 0.49 -3.73
CA THR A 24 -10.06 -0.54 -2.92
C THR A 24 -9.01 -1.38 -2.19
N PRO A 25 -9.38 -2.10 -1.11
CA PRO A 25 -8.43 -2.94 -0.37
C PRO A 25 -7.78 -4.00 -1.27
N GLY A 26 -8.55 -4.61 -2.18
CA GLY A 26 -8.01 -5.55 -3.17
C GLY A 26 -6.95 -4.91 -4.07
N GLN A 27 -7.24 -3.75 -4.66
CA GLN A 27 -6.28 -3.01 -5.50
C GLN A 27 -4.99 -2.64 -4.72
N ARG A 28 -5.11 -2.30 -3.44
CA ARG A 28 -3.95 -2.01 -2.57
C ARG A 28 -3.11 -3.26 -2.31
N ILE A 29 -3.73 -4.42 -2.09
CA ILE A 29 -3.00 -5.69 -1.95
C ILE A 29 -2.24 -6.02 -3.23
N GLU A 30 -2.88 -5.89 -4.40
CA GLU A 30 -2.23 -6.15 -5.69
C GLU A 30 -1.06 -5.20 -5.95
N GLN A 31 -1.23 -3.91 -5.64
CA GLN A 31 -0.15 -2.94 -5.72
C GLN A 31 1.03 -3.32 -4.80
N LEU A 32 0.74 -3.72 -3.56
CA LEU A 32 1.78 -4.17 -2.63
C LEU A 32 2.48 -5.44 -3.12
N LYS A 33 1.75 -6.43 -3.67
CA LYS A 33 2.35 -7.65 -4.24
C LYS A 33 3.29 -7.30 -5.40
N ARG A 34 2.88 -6.39 -6.30
CA ARG A 34 3.75 -5.88 -7.38
C ARG A 34 5.01 -5.21 -6.84
N HIS A 35 4.88 -4.32 -5.85
CA HIS A 35 6.04 -3.68 -5.24
C HIS A 35 6.95 -4.65 -4.49
N VAL A 36 6.42 -5.72 -3.90
CA VAL A 36 7.24 -6.80 -3.32
C VAL A 36 8.11 -7.45 -4.39
N GLY A 37 7.53 -7.82 -5.54
CA GLY A 37 8.29 -8.38 -6.67
C GLY A 37 9.36 -7.41 -7.18
N ARG A 38 9.00 -6.13 -7.37
CA ARG A 38 9.96 -5.09 -7.77
C ARG A 38 11.08 -4.90 -6.76
N LEU A 39 10.77 -4.83 -5.46
CA LEU A 39 11.78 -4.71 -4.41
C LEU A 39 12.83 -5.81 -4.51
N MET A 40 12.37 -7.05 -4.76
CA MET A 40 13.26 -8.19 -4.89
C MET A 40 14.19 -8.02 -6.10
N VAL A 41 13.66 -7.67 -7.26
CA VAL A 41 14.43 -7.51 -8.51
C VAL A 41 15.35 -6.29 -8.44
N ASP A 42 14.86 -5.14 -8.00
CA ASP A 42 15.61 -3.88 -8.07
C ASP A 42 16.73 -3.83 -6.99
N HIS A 43 16.51 -4.44 -5.82
CA HIS A 43 17.40 -4.27 -4.65
C HIS A 43 18.02 -5.56 -4.09
N PHE A 44 17.53 -6.73 -4.50
CA PHE A 44 17.98 -8.02 -3.95
C PHE A 44 18.30 -9.07 -5.02
N ASP A 45 18.50 -8.68 -6.29
CA ASP A 45 18.70 -9.65 -7.39
C ASP A 45 19.88 -10.60 -7.16
N GLY A 46 20.99 -10.08 -6.61
CA GLY A 46 22.18 -10.87 -6.28
C GLY A 46 22.02 -11.83 -5.10
N CYS A 47 20.87 -11.83 -4.42
CA CYS A 47 20.68 -12.56 -3.17
C CYS A 47 20.07 -13.94 -3.40
N ALA A 48 20.78 -15.01 -3.01
CA ALA A 48 20.32 -16.39 -3.18
C ALA A 48 18.94 -16.69 -2.57
N LYS A 49 18.53 -15.97 -1.51
CA LYS A 49 17.26 -16.16 -0.81
C LYS A 49 16.15 -15.19 -1.26
N ARG A 50 16.37 -14.40 -2.32
CA ARG A 50 15.43 -13.40 -2.85
C ARG A 50 14.02 -13.97 -3.02
N ALA A 51 13.87 -15.05 -3.79
CA ALA A 51 12.57 -15.68 -4.04
C ALA A 51 11.87 -16.13 -2.75
N THR A 52 12.64 -16.68 -1.80
CA THR A 52 12.07 -17.08 -0.49
C THR A 52 11.57 -15.87 0.30
N TRP A 53 12.24 -14.71 0.21
CA TRP A 53 11.78 -13.49 0.90
C TRP A 53 10.54 -12.90 0.23
N GLU A 54 10.49 -12.94 -1.10
CA GLU A 54 9.30 -12.62 -1.90
C GLU A 54 8.09 -13.42 -1.42
N ASP A 55 8.20 -14.75 -1.40
CA ASP A 55 7.15 -15.68 -0.98
C ASP A 55 6.64 -15.39 0.43
N LYS A 56 7.54 -14.97 1.33
CA LYS A 56 7.15 -14.68 2.71
C LYS A 56 6.38 -13.38 2.82
N LEU A 57 6.74 -12.35 2.06
CA LEU A 57 6.02 -11.09 2.00
C LEU A 57 4.68 -11.24 1.28
N THR A 58 4.65 -11.92 0.13
CA THR A 58 3.40 -12.20 -0.60
C THR A 58 2.44 -13.05 0.23
N LYS A 59 2.93 -14.05 0.98
CA LYS A 59 2.10 -14.84 1.91
C LYS A 59 1.51 -14.00 3.06
N ILE A 60 2.18 -12.93 3.49
CA ILE A 60 1.60 -11.99 4.47
C ILE A 60 0.44 -11.23 3.83
N LEU A 61 0.64 -10.74 2.60
CA LEU A 61 -0.39 -10.04 1.83
C LEU A 61 -1.61 -10.93 1.54
N SER A 62 -1.41 -12.18 1.09
CA SER A 62 -2.51 -13.11 0.87
C SER A 62 -3.27 -13.46 2.16
N ARG A 63 -2.59 -13.50 3.31
CA ARG A 63 -3.25 -13.66 4.61
C ARG A 63 -4.05 -12.43 5.02
N ALA A 64 -3.56 -11.24 4.70
CA ALA A 64 -4.27 -9.99 4.97
C ALA A 64 -5.52 -9.86 4.08
N GLU A 65 -5.40 -10.21 2.82
CA GLU A 65 -6.50 -10.29 1.85
C GLU A 65 -7.55 -11.34 2.26
N ALA A 66 -7.12 -12.56 2.58
CA ALA A 66 -8.03 -13.58 3.11
C ALA A 66 -8.68 -13.14 4.43
N ALA A 67 -7.98 -12.37 5.26
CA ALA A 67 -8.58 -11.82 6.47
C ALA A 67 -9.65 -10.77 6.17
N PHE A 68 -9.42 -9.92 5.18
CA PHE A 68 -10.34 -8.88 4.72
C PHE A 68 -11.62 -9.48 4.11
N ASN A 69 -11.49 -10.56 3.33
CA ASN A 69 -12.62 -11.24 2.69
C ASN A 69 -13.45 -12.12 3.65
N ARG A 70 -13.18 -12.09 4.96
CA ARG A 70 -14.04 -12.69 6.00
C ARG A 70 -14.99 -11.62 6.55
N ASP A 71 -15.88 -12.02 7.44
CA ASP A 71 -16.92 -11.17 8.06
C ASP A 71 -16.40 -10.04 8.98
N CYS A 72 -15.09 -9.83 9.04
CA CYS A 72 -14.44 -8.85 9.92
C CYS A 72 -13.67 -7.75 9.17
N GLY A 73 -13.60 -7.82 7.84
CA GLY A 73 -13.04 -6.75 7.03
C GLY A 73 -13.94 -5.51 7.04
N PHE A 74 -13.36 -4.32 6.97
CA PHE A 74 -14.08 -3.06 6.86
C PHE A 74 -13.57 -2.26 5.67
N PHE A 75 -14.47 -1.79 4.82
CA PHE A 75 -14.20 -0.80 3.78
C PHE A 75 -15.43 0.06 3.52
N ASP A 76 -15.27 1.38 3.57
CA ASP A 76 -16.32 2.33 3.20
C ASP A 76 -15.74 3.42 2.27
N PRO A 77 -16.12 3.44 0.98
CA PRO A 77 -15.58 4.40 0.01
C PRO A 77 -15.86 5.87 0.36
N ASN A 78 -16.84 6.15 1.22
CA ASN A 78 -17.20 7.50 1.66
C ASN A 78 -16.32 8.01 2.81
N VAL A 79 -15.51 7.13 3.40
CA VAL A 79 -14.53 7.48 4.42
C VAL A 79 -13.16 7.63 3.77
N ALA A 80 -12.38 8.62 4.22
CA ALA A 80 -11.02 8.83 3.74
C ALA A 80 -10.21 7.51 3.75
N ASN A 81 -9.65 7.13 2.60
CA ASN A 81 -8.92 5.89 2.38
C ASN A 81 -9.69 4.58 2.67
N GLY A 82 -11.01 4.61 2.79
CA GLY A 82 -11.82 3.41 2.98
C GLY A 82 -11.99 2.94 4.42
N GLY A 83 -11.48 3.67 5.42
CA GLY A 83 -11.50 3.24 6.83
C GLY A 83 -10.51 4.02 7.70
N PRO A 84 -10.30 3.65 8.98
CA PRO A 84 -10.73 2.41 9.65
C PRO A 84 -12.21 2.38 10.05
N SER A 85 -12.68 1.23 10.55
CA SER A 85 -14.00 1.05 11.17
C SER A 85 -14.32 2.13 12.21
N PRO A 86 -15.58 2.61 12.33
CA PRO A 86 -16.02 3.58 13.33
C PRO A 86 -15.74 3.16 14.79
N SER A 87 -15.62 1.85 15.05
CA SER A 87 -15.28 1.29 16.37
C SER A 87 -13.89 1.70 16.87
N ARG A 88 -13.06 2.36 16.05
CA ARG A 88 -11.68 2.70 16.36
C ARG A 88 -11.45 4.23 16.36
N ARG A 89 -10.66 4.72 17.33
CA ARG A 89 -10.10 6.08 17.28
C ARG A 89 -9.28 6.27 15.99
N ARG A 90 -9.69 7.23 15.17
CA ARG A 90 -8.94 7.70 13.99
C ARG A 90 -7.54 8.13 14.45
N ARG A 91 -6.50 7.35 14.11
CA ARG A 91 -5.13 7.89 14.12
C ARG A 91 -5.01 8.79 12.87
N GLN A 92 -4.28 9.90 12.96
CA GLN A 92 -4.03 10.77 11.81
C GLN A 92 -3.66 9.93 10.58
N ALA A 93 -4.32 10.20 9.46
CA ALA A 93 -4.07 9.52 8.21
C ALA A 93 -2.74 10.04 7.66
N ASP A 94 -1.62 9.44 8.07
CA ASP A 94 -0.33 9.70 7.43
C ASP A 94 -0.45 9.35 5.94
N ASP A 95 -0.04 10.30 5.11
CA ASP A 95 -0.22 10.28 3.66
C ASP A 95 0.13 8.91 3.05
N ASP A 96 -0.78 8.46 2.23
CA ASP A 96 -1.12 7.05 2.04
C ASP A 96 -0.49 6.46 0.79
N GLU A 97 0.51 7.15 0.28
CA GLU A 97 1.30 6.69 -0.84
C GLU A 97 2.30 5.65 -0.34
N VAL A 98 2.11 4.41 -0.81
CA VAL A 98 3.17 3.41 -0.76
C VAL A 98 4.29 3.94 -1.64
N ARG A 99 5.20 4.72 -1.04
CA ARG A 99 6.34 5.29 -1.73
C ARG A 99 7.34 4.16 -1.99
N TYR A 100 7.22 3.55 -3.17
CA TYR A 100 8.24 2.67 -3.72
C TYR A 100 9.32 3.51 -4.39
N SER A 101 10.59 3.19 -4.15
CA SER A 101 11.74 3.80 -4.79
C SER A 101 12.55 2.75 -5.54
N GLU A 102 12.74 2.95 -6.83
CA GLU A 102 13.58 2.07 -7.66
C GLU A 102 15.06 2.17 -7.28
N THR A 103 15.48 3.26 -6.63
CA THR A 103 16.89 3.55 -6.33
C THR A 103 17.25 3.53 -4.85
N ASP A 104 16.25 3.53 -3.95
CA ASP A 104 16.46 3.49 -2.50
C ASP A 104 15.78 2.27 -1.89
N ALA A 105 16.59 1.25 -1.61
CA ALA A 105 16.15 -0.01 -1.03
C ALA A 105 15.46 0.19 0.33
N ILE A 106 16.01 1.05 1.19
CA ILE A 106 15.49 1.28 2.53
C ILE A 106 14.15 2.00 2.46
N ALA A 107 14.03 3.02 1.60
CA ALA A 107 12.75 3.66 1.34
C ALA A 107 11.71 2.65 0.81
N SER A 108 12.09 1.77 -0.12
CA SER A 108 11.19 0.74 -0.64
C SER A 108 10.76 -0.28 0.41
N ILE A 109 11.69 -0.78 1.23
CA ILE A 109 11.39 -1.67 2.37
C ILE A 109 10.40 -0.96 3.32
N ASN A 110 10.66 0.29 3.65
CA ASN A 110 9.81 1.10 4.55
C ASN A 110 8.42 1.34 3.95
N GLY A 111 8.34 1.67 2.66
CA GLY A 111 7.09 1.92 1.94
C GLY A 111 6.22 0.68 1.87
N ILE A 112 6.78 -0.46 1.45
CA ILE A 112 6.04 -1.73 1.31
C ILE A 112 5.58 -2.25 2.67
N THR A 113 6.48 -2.33 3.65
CA THR A 113 6.13 -2.85 4.98
C THR A 113 5.21 -1.88 5.73
N GLY A 114 5.36 -0.58 5.52
CA GLY A 114 4.43 0.45 5.95
C GLY A 114 3.03 0.25 5.34
N GLY A 115 2.95 0.03 4.03
CA GLY A 115 1.70 -0.27 3.34
C GLY A 115 1.00 -1.53 3.87
N ILE A 116 1.73 -2.61 4.15
CA ILE A 116 1.18 -3.82 4.78
C ILE A 116 0.61 -3.51 6.17
N ARG A 117 1.33 -2.72 6.99
CA ARG A 117 0.84 -2.31 8.31
C ARG A 117 -0.41 -1.45 8.21
N LYS A 118 -0.42 -0.46 7.33
CA LYS A 118 -1.55 0.45 7.10
C LYS A 118 -2.78 -0.34 6.64
N PHE A 119 -2.62 -1.30 5.72
CA PHE A 119 -3.68 -2.22 5.33
C PHE A 119 -4.27 -2.95 6.54
N ALA A 120 -3.40 -3.54 7.36
CA ALA A 120 -3.83 -4.31 8.52
C ALA A 120 -4.55 -3.45 9.58
N ASP A 121 -4.04 -2.26 9.84
CA ASP A 121 -4.64 -1.32 10.77
C ASP A 121 -5.97 -0.75 10.25
N ARG A 122 -6.09 -0.55 8.93
CA ARG A 122 -7.27 0.08 8.34
C ARG A 122 -8.41 -0.89 8.09
N TYR A 123 -8.15 -1.99 7.40
CA TYR A 123 -9.20 -2.81 6.81
C TYR A 123 -9.50 -4.09 7.59
N ILE A 124 -8.59 -4.56 8.45
CA ILE A 124 -8.75 -5.84 9.16
C ILE A 124 -8.45 -5.73 10.65
N SER A 125 -8.49 -4.53 11.21
CA SER A 125 -8.12 -4.33 12.62
C SER A 125 -9.08 -4.97 13.62
N GLU A 126 -10.34 -5.18 13.24
CA GLU A 126 -11.34 -5.86 14.06
C GLU A 126 -11.32 -7.39 13.88
N CYS A 127 -10.59 -7.92 12.90
CA CYS A 127 -10.44 -9.36 12.72
C CYS A 127 -9.72 -9.99 13.91
N GLY A 128 -10.27 -11.06 14.49
CA GLY A 128 -9.83 -11.64 15.78
C GLY A 128 -8.31 -11.74 15.99
N GLY A 129 -7.59 -12.35 15.04
CA GLY A 129 -6.12 -12.48 15.14
C GLY A 129 -5.35 -11.15 15.02
N GLN A 130 -5.89 -10.18 14.28
CA GLN A 130 -5.30 -8.85 14.18
C GLN A 130 -5.66 -7.98 15.39
N LYS A 131 -6.90 -8.07 15.88
CA LYS A 131 -7.40 -7.38 17.08
C LYS A 131 -6.65 -7.81 18.34
N ALA A 132 -6.52 -9.11 18.56
CA ALA A 132 -5.87 -9.65 19.75
C ALA A 132 -4.33 -9.58 19.68
N ASN A 133 -3.75 -9.95 18.52
CA ASN A 133 -2.31 -10.25 18.44
C ASN A 133 -1.54 -9.43 17.40
N LYS A 134 -2.20 -8.52 16.67
CA LYS A 134 -1.58 -7.68 15.62
C LYS A 134 -0.76 -8.48 14.60
N HIS A 135 -1.20 -9.70 14.25
CA HIS A 135 -0.38 -10.67 13.50
C HIS A 135 0.23 -10.13 12.21
N ILE A 136 -0.53 -9.40 11.38
CA ILE A 136 -0.03 -8.87 10.11
C ILE A 136 0.94 -7.71 10.34
N VAL A 137 0.61 -6.80 11.26
CA VAL A 137 1.48 -5.67 11.65
C VAL A 137 2.82 -6.16 12.20
N ASN A 138 2.81 -7.16 13.09
CA ASN A 138 4.02 -7.70 13.70
C ASN A 138 4.90 -8.41 12.66
N LYS A 139 4.28 -9.14 11.71
CA LYS A 139 5.02 -9.76 10.60
C LYS A 139 5.64 -8.72 9.66
N ALA A 140 4.92 -7.64 9.35
CA ALA A 140 5.44 -6.54 8.54
C ALA A 140 6.64 -5.86 9.21
N ASN A 141 6.58 -5.57 10.51
CA ASN A 141 7.71 -5.03 11.27
C ASN A 141 8.92 -5.98 11.28
N LYS A 142 8.68 -7.27 11.50
CA LYS A 142 9.73 -8.28 11.49
C LYS A 142 10.46 -8.33 10.14
N TRP A 143 9.71 -8.30 9.04
CA TRP A 143 10.30 -8.30 7.70
C TRP A 143 10.96 -6.99 7.32
N ARG A 144 10.47 -5.85 7.83
CA ARG A 144 11.14 -4.56 7.68
C ARG A 144 12.55 -4.62 8.23
N SER A 145 12.71 -4.97 9.51
CA SER A 145 14.04 -5.11 10.13
C SER A 145 14.87 -6.15 9.39
N LYS A 146 14.32 -7.34 9.11
CA LYS A 146 15.08 -8.40 8.46
C LYS A 146 15.62 -8.02 7.07
N LEU A 147 14.83 -7.32 6.26
CA LEU A 147 15.26 -6.90 4.92
C LEU A 147 16.22 -5.72 4.98
N THR A 148 16.03 -4.79 5.91
CA THR A 148 17.00 -3.73 6.18
C THR A 148 18.36 -4.32 6.58
N ASP A 149 18.37 -5.26 7.52
CA ASP A 149 19.60 -5.95 7.94
C ASP A 149 20.22 -6.71 6.77
N LYS A 150 19.40 -7.36 5.94
CA LYS A 150 19.92 -8.09 4.77
C LYS A 150 20.52 -7.18 3.73
N PHE A 151 19.89 -6.05 3.45
CA PHE A 151 20.42 -5.07 2.51
C PHE A 151 21.75 -4.49 3.01
N ASN A 152 21.80 -4.04 4.27
CA ASN A 152 23.01 -3.45 4.86
C ASN A 152 24.19 -4.42 4.92
N ASN A 153 23.93 -5.71 5.04
CA ASN A 153 24.97 -6.75 5.10
C ASN A 153 25.26 -7.40 3.73
N GLY A 154 24.68 -6.91 2.63
CA GLY A 154 24.94 -7.41 1.27
C GLY A 154 24.34 -8.80 0.97
N CYS A 155 23.23 -9.12 1.64
CA CYS A 155 22.52 -10.40 1.69
C CYS A 155 23.35 -11.64 2.07
#